data_AF-A0AAV4X5C8-F1
#
_entry.id   AF-A0AAV4X5C8-F1
#
_cell.length_a   1.000
_cell.length_b   1.000
_cell.length_c   1.000
_cell.angle_alpha   90.00
_cell.angle_beta   90.00
_cell.angle_gamma   90.00
#
_symmetry.space_group_name_H-M   'P 1'
#
loop_
_entity.id
_entity.type
_entity.pdbx_description
1 polymer ?
#
loop_
_entity_poly.entity_id
_entity_poly.type
_entity_poly.pdbx_seq_one_letter_code
_entity_poly.pdbx_strand_id
1 'polypeptide(L)'
;IKAGGAWKTNDKGPWNMVLIVHGFPTDVSALRFEWAWQHPFKSRRLRHVSKKQPRESSLKFCFRVMSEMLKVGPWNRLPLTVQWLDGNYRQEFDISRRPPLHIPVCTGPIQPRKLKSSTEDSDNNADISLKFCYLCDKIVTKDDKHFICFNRECTEIFHVLCLGRHFLSKDPEGGKFLIPVDGFCPKCSTPCLWGDVIRYTTGCYRESQCTSS
;
A
#
# COMPACT_ATOMS: atom_id res chain seq x y z
N ILE A 1 26.81 -23.15 7.84
CA ILE A 1 26.06 -21.86 7.86
C ILE A 1 25.93 -21.41 6.41
N LYS A 2 24.74 -21.54 5.79
CA LYS A 2 24.53 -21.04 4.42
C LYS A 2 24.39 -19.52 4.49
N ALA A 3 25.44 -18.80 4.10
CA ALA A 3 25.41 -17.34 4.03
C ALA A 3 24.54 -16.92 2.84
N GLY A 4 23.30 -16.51 3.11
CA GLY A 4 22.36 -15.96 2.14
C GLY A 4 22.44 -14.44 1.97
N GLY A 5 23.52 -13.81 2.43
CA GLY A 5 23.71 -12.37 2.32
C GLY A 5 24.03 -11.93 0.90
N ALA A 6 23.62 -10.73 0.51
CA ALA A 6 24.00 -10.16 -0.78
C ALA A 6 25.52 -9.96 -0.83
N TRP A 7 26.15 -10.31 -1.96
CA TRP A 7 27.60 -10.21 -2.13
C TRP A 7 28.13 -8.79 -1.86
N LYS A 8 27.38 -7.75 -2.25
CA LYS A 8 27.73 -6.34 -2.01
C LYS A 8 27.72 -5.93 -0.53
N THR A 9 27.10 -6.72 0.34
CA THR A 9 26.92 -6.41 1.77
C THR A 9 27.81 -7.24 2.69
N ASN A 10 28.68 -8.10 2.16
CA ASN A 10 29.39 -9.12 2.94
C ASN A 10 30.48 -8.56 3.89
N ASP A 11 31.18 -7.48 3.50
CA ASP A 11 32.43 -7.08 4.18
C ASP A 11 32.44 -5.66 4.77
N LYS A 12 31.26 -5.01 4.93
CA LYS A 12 31.18 -3.57 5.29
C LYS A 12 30.43 -3.25 6.60
N GLY A 13 30.34 -4.23 7.49
CA GLY A 13 29.77 -4.07 8.83
C GLY A 13 28.26 -4.27 8.91
N PRO A 14 27.65 -4.02 10.08
CA PRO A 14 26.21 -4.11 10.24
C PRO A 14 25.52 -3.05 9.40
N TRP A 15 24.53 -3.46 8.60
CA TRP A 15 23.75 -2.57 7.75
C TRP A 15 22.52 -2.08 8.50
N ASN A 16 22.36 -0.76 8.58
CA ASN A 16 21.16 -0.14 9.14
C ASN A 16 20.18 0.18 8.01
N MET A 17 18.96 -0.39 8.08
CA MET A 17 17.87 0.02 7.20
C MET A 17 17.27 1.33 7.70
N VAL A 18 17.37 2.39 6.90
CA VAL A 18 16.93 3.74 7.30
C VAL A 18 15.54 4.10 6.77
N LEU A 19 15.17 3.54 5.62
CA LEU A 19 13.89 3.77 4.94
C LEU A 19 13.47 2.51 4.19
N ILE A 20 12.17 2.24 4.17
CA ILE A 20 11.57 1.18 3.36
C ILE A 20 10.29 1.68 2.69
N VAL A 21 10.04 1.18 1.48
CA VAL A 21 8.73 1.27 0.83
C VAL A 21 8.10 -0.12 0.89
N HIS A 22 6.88 -0.22 1.41
CA HIS A 22 6.17 -1.50 1.54
C HIS A 22 4.68 -1.34 1.17
N GLY A 23 3.90 -2.43 1.27
CA GLY A 23 2.49 -2.45 0.85
C GLY A 23 2.28 -2.88 -0.61
N PHE A 24 3.32 -3.40 -1.26
CA PHE A 24 3.21 -3.97 -2.60
C PHE A 24 2.19 -5.12 -2.63
N PRO A 25 1.30 -5.17 -3.64
CA PRO A 25 0.30 -6.24 -3.74
C PRO A 25 0.92 -7.61 -4.08
N THR A 26 2.10 -7.62 -4.70
CA THR A 26 2.83 -8.83 -5.08
C THR A 26 4.34 -8.61 -5.05
N ASP A 27 5.10 -9.69 -4.85
CA ASP A 27 6.56 -9.68 -4.91
C ASP A 27 7.07 -9.20 -6.28
N VAL A 28 6.39 -9.55 -7.37
CA VAL A 28 6.72 -9.08 -8.72
C VAL A 28 6.64 -7.55 -8.82
N SER A 29 5.64 -6.94 -8.19
CA SER A 29 5.52 -5.47 -8.18
C SER A 29 6.61 -4.81 -7.34
N ALA A 30 7.01 -5.43 -6.22
CA ALA A 30 8.13 -4.99 -5.40
C ALA A 30 9.46 -5.09 -6.15
N LEU A 31 9.73 -6.22 -6.81
CA LEU A 31 10.95 -6.43 -7.62
C LEU A 31 11.05 -5.43 -8.78
N ARG A 32 9.92 -5.12 -9.44
CA ARG A 32 9.89 -4.09 -10.50
C ARG A 32 10.17 -2.69 -9.95
N PHE A 33 9.71 -2.38 -8.74
CA PHE A 33 10.05 -1.14 -8.05
C PHE A 33 11.54 -1.12 -7.72
N GLU A 34 12.04 -2.15 -7.02
CA GLU A 34 13.46 -2.27 -6.64
C GLU A 34 14.39 -2.09 -7.84
N TRP A 35 14.14 -2.81 -8.94
CA TRP A 35 14.97 -2.73 -10.14
C TRP A 35 14.98 -1.31 -10.72
N ALA A 36 13.81 -0.66 -10.82
CA ALA A 36 13.73 0.69 -11.34
C ALA A 36 14.41 1.71 -10.42
N TRP A 37 14.37 1.47 -9.11
CA TRP A 37 15.03 2.32 -8.12
C TRP A 37 16.56 2.18 -8.16
N GLN A 38 17.07 0.95 -8.36
CA GLN A 38 18.49 0.66 -8.56
C GLN A 38 19.01 1.15 -9.93
N HIS A 39 18.13 1.20 -10.94
CA HIS A 39 18.49 1.50 -12.33
C HIS A 39 17.61 2.60 -12.96
N PRO A 40 17.56 3.82 -12.40
CA PRO A 40 16.64 4.88 -12.85
C PRO A 40 16.84 5.24 -14.32
N PHE A 41 18.08 5.32 -14.79
CA PHE A 41 18.39 5.71 -16.18
C PHE A 41 18.08 4.63 -17.23
N LYS A 42 17.92 3.37 -16.81
CA LYS A 42 17.48 2.28 -17.69
C LYS A 42 15.96 2.15 -17.71
N SER A 43 15.29 2.64 -16.68
CA SER A 43 13.84 2.58 -16.57
C SER A 43 13.17 3.57 -17.53
N ARG A 44 12.31 3.04 -18.41
CA ARG A 44 11.50 3.87 -19.33
C ARG A 44 10.62 4.88 -18.58
N ARG A 45 10.25 4.60 -17.33
CA ARG A 45 9.38 5.43 -16.49
C ARG A 45 10.10 6.58 -15.78
N LEU A 46 11.43 6.60 -15.83
CA LEU A 46 12.27 7.53 -15.08
C LEU A 46 13.24 8.29 -15.99
N ARG A 47 12.91 8.42 -17.29
CA ARG A 47 13.73 9.17 -18.26
C ARG A 47 13.89 10.64 -17.89
N HIS A 48 12.94 11.20 -17.13
CA HIS A 48 12.97 12.57 -16.64
C HIS A 48 13.87 12.77 -15.41
N VAL A 49 14.31 11.68 -14.77
CA VAL A 49 15.16 11.75 -13.58
C VAL A 49 16.57 12.16 -13.96
N SER A 50 17.02 13.30 -13.43
CA SER A 50 18.38 13.80 -13.63
C SER A 50 19.43 12.96 -12.92
N LYS A 51 20.65 12.94 -13.48
CA LYS A 51 21.81 12.26 -12.89
C LYS A 51 22.11 12.76 -11.47
N LYS A 52 22.77 11.89 -10.68
CA LYS A 52 23.27 12.24 -9.35
C LYS A 52 24.25 13.41 -9.47
N GLN A 53 24.05 14.44 -8.67
CA GLN A 53 24.97 15.60 -8.66
C GLN A 53 26.25 15.25 -7.89
N PRO A 54 27.41 15.87 -8.23
CA PRO A 54 28.68 15.57 -7.55
C PRO A 54 28.63 15.72 -6.02
N ARG A 55 27.89 16.73 -5.52
CA ARG A 55 27.73 17.02 -4.08
C ARG A 55 26.53 16.32 -3.44
N GLU A 56 25.71 15.60 -4.21
CA GLU A 56 24.54 14.88 -3.70
C GLU A 56 25.00 13.57 -3.05
N SER A 57 24.54 13.28 -1.82
CA SER A 57 24.81 11.99 -1.20
C SER A 57 24.04 10.87 -1.91
N SER A 58 24.53 9.64 -1.84
CA SER A 58 23.80 8.50 -2.42
C SER A 58 22.40 8.34 -1.82
N LEU A 59 22.24 8.60 -0.51
CA LEU A 59 20.94 8.56 0.14
C LEU A 59 19.98 9.65 -0.38
N LYS A 60 20.46 10.90 -0.55
CA LYS A 60 19.65 11.99 -1.15
C LYS A 60 19.23 11.65 -2.57
N PHE A 61 20.15 11.12 -3.36
CA PHE A 61 19.86 10.66 -4.72
C PHE A 61 18.80 9.55 -4.74
N CYS A 62 18.98 8.49 -3.94
CA CYS A 62 18.01 7.39 -3.88
C CYS A 62 16.64 7.89 -3.40
N PHE A 63 16.58 8.74 -2.38
CA PHE A 63 15.33 9.33 -1.89
C PHE A 63 14.61 10.15 -2.96
N ARG A 64 15.35 10.97 -3.73
CA ARG A 64 14.81 11.72 -4.87
C ARG A 64 14.24 10.80 -5.95
N VAL A 65 14.96 9.74 -6.33
CA VAL A 65 14.49 8.76 -7.32
C VAL A 65 13.21 8.07 -6.85
N MET A 66 13.17 7.62 -5.59
CA MET A 66 11.99 7.00 -4.99
C MET A 66 10.80 7.95 -5.01
N SER A 67 11.00 9.22 -4.64
CA SER A 67 9.95 10.24 -4.63
C SER A 67 9.36 10.46 -6.03
N GLU A 68 10.19 10.45 -7.07
CA GLU A 68 9.74 10.49 -8.46
C GLU A 68 8.97 9.23 -8.85
N MET A 69 9.44 8.05 -8.42
CA MET A 69 8.76 6.78 -8.69
C MET A 69 7.35 6.74 -8.11
N LEU A 70 7.12 7.25 -6.90
CA LEU A 70 5.81 7.27 -6.25
C LEU A 70 4.78 8.13 -7.00
N LYS A 71 5.21 8.97 -7.94
CA LYS A 71 4.34 9.85 -8.74
C LYS A 71 4.05 9.33 -10.14
N VAL A 72 4.78 8.32 -10.61
CA VAL A 72 4.61 7.76 -11.95
C VAL A 72 3.97 6.37 -11.93
N GLY A 73 3.17 6.09 -12.96
CA GLY A 73 2.52 4.80 -13.11
C GLY A 73 3.53 3.66 -13.35
N PRO A 74 3.33 2.47 -12.76
CA PRO A 74 2.11 2.05 -12.05
C PRO A 74 2.13 2.32 -10.54
N TRP A 75 3.23 2.80 -9.98
CA TRP A 75 3.44 2.84 -8.52
C TRP A 75 2.57 3.87 -7.81
N ASN A 76 2.23 4.95 -8.50
CA ASN A 76 1.37 6.03 -8.02
C ASN A 76 -0.10 5.66 -7.80
N ARG A 77 -0.50 4.40 -8.03
CA ARG A 77 -1.85 3.88 -7.71
C ARG A 77 -1.78 2.62 -6.83
N LEU A 78 -0.58 2.24 -6.39
CA LEU A 78 -0.41 1.11 -5.49
C LEU A 78 -0.59 1.57 -4.04
N PRO A 79 -1.12 0.71 -3.14
CA PRO A 79 -1.33 1.04 -1.74
C PRO A 79 -0.03 0.98 -0.93
N LEU A 80 0.97 1.74 -1.40
CA LEU A 80 2.31 1.76 -0.82
C LEU A 80 2.34 2.59 0.45
N THR A 81 3.39 2.40 1.23
CA THR A 81 3.70 3.20 2.42
C THR A 81 5.20 3.44 2.44
N VAL A 82 5.59 4.69 2.69
CA VAL A 82 6.98 5.07 2.91
C VAL A 82 7.21 5.13 4.42
N GLN A 83 8.10 4.28 4.92
CA GLN A 83 8.38 4.19 6.35
C GLN A 83 9.84 4.59 6.62
N TRP A 84 10.03 5.67 7.37
CA TRP A 84 11.32 6.02 7.96
C TRP A 84 11.56 5.17 9.21
N LEU A 85 12.60 4.33 9.18
CA LEU A 85 12.96 3.44 10.28
C LEU A 85 13.94 4.11 11.24
N ASP A 86 14.73 5.06 10.74
CA ASP A 86 15.67 5.85 11.51
C ASP A 86 15.44 7.35 11.23
N GLY A 87 15.03 8.08 12.26
CA GLY A 87 14.71 9.51 12.17
C GLY A 87 15.93 10.39 11.82
N ASN A 88 17.15 9.94 12.10
CA ASN A 88 18.37 10.70 11.83
C ASN A 88 18.64 10.88 10.33
N TYR A 89 18.07 10.00 9.50
CA TYR A 89 18.23 10.01 8.05
C TYR A 89 17.01 10.56 7.32
N ARG A 90 15.98 10.96 8.07
CA ARG A 90 14.72 11.47 7.51
C ARG A 90 14.98 12.68 6.64
N GLN A 91 14.38 12.67 5.46
CA GLN A 91 14.41 13.76 4.50
C GLN A 91 13.00 14.27 4.26
N GLU A 92 12.89 15.58 4.04
CA GLU A 92 11.64 16.20 3.62
C GLU A 92 11.46 16.04 2.12
N PHE A 93 10.22 15.81 1.69
CA PHE A 93 9.88 15.81 0.28
C PHE A 93 9.85 17.24 -0.23
N ASP A 94 10.49 17.49 -1.37
CA ASP A 94 10.23 18.72 -2.11
C ASP A 94 8.74 18.81 -2.42
N ILE A 95 8.19 20.02 -2.40
CA ILE A 95 6.75 20.27 -2.63
C ILE A 95 6.29 19.63 -3.95
N SER A 96 7.12 19.72 -4.99
CA SER A 96 6.85 19.13 -6.31
C SER A 96 6.99 17.61 -6.35
N ARG A 97 7.55 16.97 -5.32
CA ARG A 97 7.84 15.53 -5.25
C ARG A 97 7.15 14.82 -4.09
N ARG A 98 6.14 15.44 -3.47
CA ARG A 98 5.34 14.79 -2.44
C ARG A 98 4.64 13.54 -2.99
N PRO A 99 4.55 12.46 -2.20
CA PRO A 99 3.81 11.28 -2.60
C PRO A 99 2.31 11.62 -2.73
N PRO A 100 1.57 10.87 -3.56
CA PRO A 100 0.11 10.92 -3.57
C PRO A 100 -0.49 10.71 -2.17
N LEU A 101 -1.63 11.34 -1.88
CA LEU A 101 -2.25 11.34 -0.54
C LEU A 101 -2.56 9.94 0.02
N HIS A 102 -2.83 8.97 -0.84
CA HIS A 102 -3.09 7.57 -0.44
C HIS A 102 -1.82 6.77 -0.10
N ILE A 103 -0.63 7.34 -0.32
CA ILE A 103 0.67 6.74 0.02
C ILE A 103 1.19 7.44 1.28
N PRO A 104 0.88 6.92 2.48
CA PRO A 104 1.29 7.56 3.72
C PRO A 104 2.81 7.52 3.90
N VAL A 105 3.31 8.55 4.59
CA VAL A 105 4.68 8.64 5.08
C VAL A 105 4.66 8.49 6.59
N CYS A 106 5.24 7.42 7.10
CA CYS A 106 5.21 7.08 8.51
C CYS A 106 6.65 7.01 9.06
N THR A 107 6.80 7.11 10.39
CA THR A 107 8.11 7.04 11.08
C THR A 107 8.04 6.01 12.22
N GLY A 108 9.14 5.30 12.46
CA GLY A 108 9.26 4.28 13.52
C GLY A 108 9.46 2.85 12.98
N PRO A 109 9.51 1.84 13.86
CA PRO A 109 9.77 0.46 13.48
C PRO A 109 8.59 -0.17 12.72
N ILE A 110 8.91 -1.14 11.85
CA ILE A 110 7.88 -1.98 11.24
C ILE A 110 7.37 -2.95 12.31
N GLN A 111 6.10 -2.85 12.65
CA GLN A 111 5.46 -3.91 13.44
C GLN A 111 5.09 -5.06 12.50
N PRO A 112 5.57 -6.29 12.67
CA PRO A 112 5.09 -7.44 11.90
C PRO A 112 3.73 -7.91 12.44
N ARG A 113 2.84 -8.40 11.57
CA ARG A 113 1.63 -9.13 11.98
C ARG A 113 1.85 -10.61 11.69
N LYS A 114 1.73 -11.46 12.72
CA LYS A 114 1.47 -12.88 12.50
C LYS A 114 0.05 -12.98 12.00
N LEU A 115 -0.14 -13.37 10.73
CA LEU A 115 -1.45 -13.80 10.26
C LEU A 115 -1.88 -14.94 11.17
N LYS A 116 -2.96 -14.77 11.93
CA LYS A 116 -3.59 -15.91 12.60
C LYS A 116 -4.01 -16.85 11.48
N SER A 117 -3.49 -18.08 11.48
CA SER A 117 -4.04 -19.13 10.64
C SER A 117 -5.52 -19.24 10.98
N SER A 118 -6.37 -19.16 9.97
CA SER A 118 -7.80 -19.35 10.09
C SER A 118 -8.12 -20.81 10.45
N THR A 119 -7.82 -21.20 11.68
CA THR A 119 -8.08 -22.55 12.23
C THR A 119 -8.67 -22.54 13.63
N GLU A 120 -9.16 -21.40 14.11
CA GLU A 120 -9.93 -21.33 15.35
C GLU A 120 -11.14 -20.43 15.14
N ASP A 121 -12.20 -21.01 14.58
CA ASP A 121 -13.56 -20.69 15.01
C ASP A 121 -14.23 -22.02 15.35
N SER A 122 -14.21 -22.30 16.63
CA SER A 122 -15.10 -23.22 17.32
C SER A 122 -16.55 -22.83 17.02
N ASP A 123 -17.23 -23.64 16.21
CA ASP A 123 -18.69 -23.58 16.03
C ASP A 123 -19.37 -23.94 17.36
N ASN A 124 -19.63 -22.91 18.17
CA ASN A 124 -20.66 -22.94 19.19
C ASN A 124 -21.78 -22.01 18.75
N ASN A 125 -22.79 -22.62 18.12
CA ASN A 125 -24.21 -22.26 18.15
C ASN A 125 -24.53 -20.74 18.05
N ALA A 126 -24.68 -20.22 16.84
CA ALA A 126 -25.26 -18.90 16.60
C ALA A 126 -26.12 -18.88 15.32
N ASP A 127 -27.30 -18.30 15.46
CA ASP A 127 -28.31 -17.97 14.45
C ASP A 127 -27.75 -17.70 13.04
N ILE A 128 -28.19 -18.49 12.04
CA ILE A 128 -27.75 -18.39 10.63
C ILE A 128 -28.41 -17.15 10.00
N SER A 129 -27.96 -15.98 10.40
CA SER A 129 -28.28 -14.74 9.69
C SER A 129 -27.45 -14.67 8.41
N LEU A 130 -28.12 -14.79 7.26
CA LEU A 130 -27.48 -14.62 5.95
C LEU A 130 -27.01 -13.16 5.81
N LYS A 131 -25.75 -12.99 5.41
CA LYS A 131 -25.16 -11.66 5.12
C LYS A 131 -25.36 -11.33 3.65
N PHE A 132 -25.78 -10.10 3.34
CA PHE A 132 -26.03 -9.63 1.97
C PHE A 132 -25.11 -8.48 1.61
N CYS A 133 -24.70 -8.43 0.34
CA CYS A 133 -23.95 -7.31 -0.20
C CYS A 133 -24.88 -6.16 -0.56
N TYR A 134 -24.64 -4.97 0.00
CA TYR A 134 -25.44 -3.76 -0.22
C TYR A 134 -25.54 -3.31 -1.69
N LEU A 135 -24.56 -3.67 -2.53
CA LEU A 135 -24.49 -3.21 -3.92
C LEU A 135 -25.16 -4.15 -4.93
N CYS A 136 -25.29 -5.43 -4.62
CA CYS A 136 -25.82 -6.41 -5.57
C CYS A 136 -26.93 -7.28 -4.99
N ASP A 137 -27.27 -7.10 -3.71
CA ASP A 137 -28.29 -7.84 -2.96
C ASP A 137 -28.10 -9.36 -2.94
N LYS A 138 -26.90 -9.84 -3.32
CA LYS A 138 -26.54 -11.25 -3.26
C LYS A 138 -25.92 -11.61 -1.91
N ILE A 139 -26.09 -12.86 -1.53
CA ILE A 139 -25.49 -13.44 -0.32
C ILE A 139 -23.96 -13.35 -0.40
N VAL A 140 -23.33 -12.97 0.71
CA VAL A 140 -21.89 -13.02 0.93
C VAL A 140 -21.56 -14.36 1.56
N THR A 141 -20.88 -15.21 0.80
CA THR A 141 -20.48 -16.56 1.23
C THR A 141 -19.15 -16.54 1.98
N LYS A 142 -18.75 -17.67 2.59
CA LYS A 142 -17.44 -17.80 3.28
C LYS A 142 -16.26 -17.63 2.31
N ASP A 143 -16.43 -17.97 1.04
CA ASP A 143 -15.39 -17.86 0.01
C ASP A 143 -15.28 -16.43 -0.57
N ASP A 144 -16.28 -15.58 -0.32
CA ASP A 144 -16.30 -14.22 -0.81
C ASP A 144 -15.39 -13.31 0.02
N LYS A 145 -14.45 -12.66 -0.67
CA LYS A 145 -13.79 -11.48 -0.10
C LYS A 145 -14.82 -10.37 0.06
N HIS A 146 -15.04 -9.97 1.30
CA HIS A 146 -15.98 -8.93 1.65
C HIS A 146 -15.33 -7.85 2.52
N PHE A 147 -15.95 -6.69 2.52
CA PHE A 147 -15.56 -5.52 3.29
C PHE A 147 -16.76 -5.03 4.09
N ILE A 148 -16.51 -4.65 5.33
CA ILE A 148 -17.47 -3.96 6.20
C ILE A 148 -16.96 -2.54 6.38
N CYS A 149 -17.85 -1.56 6.30
CA CYS A 149 -17.48 -0.14 6.37
C CYS A 149 -16.62 0.18 7.60
N PHE A 150 -15.64 1.09 7.45
CA PHE A 150 -14.81 1.56 8.57
C PHE A 150 -15.58 2.43 9.58
N ASN A 151 -16.70 3.03 9.18
CA ASN A 151 -17.53 3.77 10.11
C ASN A 151 -18.26 2.80 11.03
N ARG A 152 -18.06 2.94 12.35
CA ARG A 152 -18.65 2.07 13.39
C ARG A 152 -20.18 2.16 13.44
N GLU A 153 -20.77 3.23 12.93
CA GLU A 153 -22.22 3.40 12.82
C GLU A 153 -22.78 2.78 11.53
N CYS A 154 -21.92 2.30 10.62
CA CYS A 154 -22.31 1.69 9.35
C CYS A 154 -21.91 0.21 9.31
N THR A 155 -22.90 -0.68 9.41
CA THR A 155 -22.69 -2.14 9.40
C THR A 155 -22.85 -2.78 8.03
N GLU A 156 -22.89 -1.98 6.96
CA GLU A 156 -23.10 -2.48 5.61
C GLU A 156 -21.91 -3.32 5.11
N ILE A 157 -22.25 -4.39 4.39
CA ILE A 157 -21.32 -5.37 3.86
C ILE A 157 -21.28 -5.25 2.34
N PHE A 158 -20.08 -5.35 1.77
CA PHE A 158 -19.86 -5.27 0.33
C PHE A 158 -18.98 -6.41 -0.14
N HIS A 159 -19.33 -7.06 -1.25
CA HIS A 159 -18.33 -7.81 -2.01
C HIS A 159 -17.23 -6.83 -2.46
N VAL A 160 -15.97 -7.21 -2.27
CA VAL A 160 -14.83 -6.37 -2.65
C VAL A 160 -14.90 -5.99 -4.13
N LEU A 161 -15.29 -6.93 -5.00
CA LEU A 161 -15.42 -6.68 -6.43
C LEU A 161 -16.54 -5.68 -6.77
N CYS A 162 -17.67 -5.75 -6.06
CA CYS A 162 -18.77 -4.80 -6.26
C CYS A 162 -18.35 -3.40 -5.83
N LEU A 163 -17.69 -3.28 -4.67
CA LEU A 163 -17.18 -2.01 -4.17
C LEU A 163 -16.12 -1.43 -5.10
N GLY A 164 -15.18 -2.25 -5.59
CA GLY A 164 -14.14 -1.80 -6.52
C GLY A 164 -14.72 -1.27 -7.84
N ARG A 165 -15.72 -1.96 -8.41
CA ARG A 165 -16.44 -1.47 -9.60
C ARG A 165 -17.19 -0.17 -9.33
N HIS A 166 -17.78 -0.03 -8.14
CA HIS A 166 -18.44 1.21 -7.74
C HIS A 166 -17.44 2.38 -7.64
N PHE A 167 -16.26 2.17 -7.03
CA PHE A 167 -15.24 3.21 -6.95
C PHE A 167 -14.74 3.62 -8.34
N LEU A 168 -14.50 2.64 -9.22
CA LEU A 168 -14.06 2.90 -10.59
C LEU A 168 -15.11 3.62 -11.45
N SER A 169 -16.41 3.36 -11.24
CA SER A 169 -17.46 4.06 -12.00
C SER A 169 -17.63 5.52 -11.59
N LYS A 170 -17.07 5.92 -10.43
CA LYS A 170 -17.03 7.29 -9.93
C LYS A 170 -15.69 7.99 -10.15
N ASP A 171 -14.68 7.29 -10.66
CA ASP A 171 -13.36 7.87 -10.95
C ASP A 171 -13.49 8.89 -12.12
N PRO A 172 -13.04 10.15 -11.95
CA PRO A 172 -13.06 11.16 -13.02
C PRO A 172 -12.30 10.74 -14.28
N GLU A 173 -11.29 9.89 -14.16
CA GLU A 173 -10.54 9.33 -15.29
C GLU A 173 -11.18 8.05 -15.86
N GLY A 174 -12.52 7.95 -15.76
CA GLY A 174 -13.35 6.77 -16.03
C GLY A 174 -12.84 5.80 -17.11
N GLY A 175 -12.66 4.54 -16.72
CA GLY A 175 -12.26 3.45 -17.61
C GLY A 175 -10.77 3.35 -17.94
N LYS A 176 -9.95 4.34 -17.56
CA LYS A 176 -8.49 4.32 -17.82
C LYS A 176 -7.73 3.34 -16.93
N PHE A 177 -8.25 3.07 -15.74
CA PHE A 177 -7.58 2.21 -14.75
C PHE A 177 -8.48 1.08 -14.29
N LEU A 178 -7.86 -0.05 -13.97
CA LEU A 178 -8.54 -1.25 -13.47
C LEU A 178 -8.57 -1.34 -11.93
N ILE A 179 -7.81 -0.48 -11.24
CA ILE A 179 -7.65 -0.50 -9.78
C ILE A 179 -8.02 0.90 -9.26
N PRO A 180 -9.04 1.01 -8.39
CA PRO A 180 -9.36 2.28 -7.75
C PRO A 180 -8.29 2.63 -6.71
N VAL A 181 -8.12 3.92 -6.44
CA VAL A 181 -7.20 4.42 -5.40
C VAL A 181 -7.96 4.64 -4.11
N ASP A 182 -9.13 5.26 -4.22
CA ASP A 182 -10.03 5.63 -3.15
C ASP A 182 -11.48 5.65 -3.65
N GLY A 183 -12.41 5.84 -2.73
CA GLY A 183 -13.83 6.02 -3.00
C GLY A 183 -14.59 6.29 -1.70
N PHE A 184 -15.92 6.30 -1.81
CA PHE A 184 -16.81 6.56 -0.67
C PHE A 184 -17.72 5.37 -0.43
N CYS A 185 -17.98 5.06 0.85
CA CYS A 185 -18.97 4.04 1.20
C CYS A 185 -20.34 4.38 0.58
N PRO A 186 -20.95 3.49 -0.22
CA PRO A 186 -22.24 3.76 -0.88
C PRO A 186 -23.41 4.07 0.06
N LYS A 187 -23.30 3.74 1.36
CA LYS A 187 -24.34 3.98 2.36
C LYS A 187 -24.13 5.27 3.15
N CYS A 188 -22.99 5.39 3.84
CA CYS A 188 -22.72 6.46 4.79
C CYS A 188 -21.76 7.53 4.25
N SER A 189 -21.28 7.37 3.01
CA SER A 189 -20.32 8.28 2.37
C SER A 189 -19.01 8.47 3.13
N THR A 190 -18.64 7.54 4.02
CA THR A 190 -17.32 7.56 4.66
C THR A 190 -16.22 7.33 3.62
N PRO A 191 -15.18 8.19 3.57
CA PRO A 191 -14.08 8.03 2.64
C PRO A 191 -13.30 6.75 2.94
N CYS A 192 -12.90 6.04 1.90
CA CYS A 192 -12.23 4.74 1.98
C CYS A 192 -11.07 4.71 0.99
N LEU A 193 -9.86 4.41 1.47
CA LEU A 193 -8.74 4.08 0.58
C LEU A 193 -8.87 2.63 0.14
N TRP A 194 -8.71 2.38 -1.17
CA TRP A 194 -8.78 1.02 -1.71
C TRP A 194 -7.71 0.11 -1.11
N GLY A 195 -6.52 0.66 -0.84
CA GLY A 195 -5.45 -0.05 -0.14
C GLY A 195 -5.88 -0.61 1.22
N ASP A 196 -6.66 0.17 1.97
CA ASP A 196 -7.15 -0.22 3.28
C ASP A 196 -8.27 -1.26 3.19
N VAL A 197 -9.16 -1.15 2.20
CA VAL A 197 -10.15 -2.17 1.89
C VAL A 197 -9.46 -3.52 1.60
N ILE A 198 -8.43 -3.52 0.75
CA ILE A 198 -7.69 -4.76 0.45
C ILE A 198 -6.97 -5.30 1.69
N ARG A 199 -6.30 -4.43 2.46
CA ARG A 199 -5.66 -4.83 3.72
C ARG A 199 -6.67 -5.39 4.72
N TYR A 200 -7.89 -4.88 4.75
CA TYR A 200 -8.96 -5.38 5.62
C TYR A 200 -9.30 -6.81 5.25
N THR A 201 -9.50 -7.06 3.96
CA THR A 201 -9.91 -8.39 3.44
C THR A 201 -8.83 -9.46 3.59
N THR A 202 -7.56 -9.07 3.70
CA THR A 202 -6.43 -9.99 3.92
C THR A 202 -6.07 -10.13 5.39
N GLY A 203 -6.81 -9.50 6.31
CA GLY A 203 -6.52 -9.53 7.74
C GLY A 203 -5.24 -8.77 8.11
N CYS A 204 -4.84 -7.78 7.31
CA CYS A 204 -3.64 -6.97 7.49
C CYS A 204 -3.93 -5.48 7.77
N TYR A 205 -5.20 -5.08 7.84
CA TYR A 205 -5.58 -3.69 8.12
C TYR A 205 -5.14 -3.25 9.51
N ARG A 206 -4.73 -1.98 9.59
CA ARG A 206 -4.42 -1.25 10.82
C ARG A 206 -5.10 0.10 10.74
N GLU A 207 -5.84 0.43 11.78
CA GLU A 207 -6.24 1.80 12.06
C GLU A 207 -4.95 2.55 12.47
N SER A 208 -4.19 3.02 11.47
CA SER A 208 -2.84 3.56 11.68
C SER A 208 -2.92 5.07 11.82
N GLN A 209 -2.42 5.60 12.93
CA GLN A 209 -2.12 7.01 13.13
C GLN A 209 -0.91 7.42 12.26
N CYS A 210 -1.02 7.39 10.95
CA CYS A 210 -0.03 8.05 10.08
C CYS A 210 -0.54 9.45 9.79
N THR A 211 0.19 10.46 10.25
CA THR A 211 -0.12 11.85 9.98
C THR A 211 0.07 12.14 8.49
N SER A 212 -1.02 12.43 7.79
CA SER A 212 -0.96 13.10 6.49
C SER A 212 -0.32 14.47 6.73
N SER A 213 0.94 14.64 6.35
CA SER A 213 1.65 15.94 6.39
C SER A 213 1.51 16.66 5.07
#